data_AF-S2D528-F1
#
_entry.id   AF-S2D528-F1
#
_cell.length_a   1.000
_cell.length_b   1.000
_cell.length_c   1.000
_cell.angle_alpha   90.00
_cell.angle_beta   90.00
_cell.angle_gamma   90.00
#
_symmetry.space_group_name_H-M   'P 1'
#
loop_
_entity.id
_entity.type
_entity.pdbx_description
1 polymer ?
#
loop_
_entity_poly.entity_id
_entity_poly.type
_entity_poly.pdbx_seq_one_letter_code
_entity_poly.pdbx_strand_id
1 'polypeptide(L)'
;MKNTFNREAFKEKLDAQTSFPSLYMFKFIVPKGREQEVAKLLPNNKIELKESSKGTYVSVTIKAMMSSSESIMEIYESASKIEGVIAL
;
A
#
# COMPACT_ATOMS: atom_id res chain seq x y z
N MET A 1 21.76 -1.70 6.41
CA MET A 1 21.11 -0.37 6.40
C MET A 1 19.62 -0.56 6.55
N LYS A 2 19.02 -0.12 7.67
CA LYS A 2 17.57 0.00 7.79
C LYS A 2 17.16 1.15 6.88
N ASN A 3 16.50 0.86 5.76
CA ASN A 3 15.98 1.90 4.89
C ASN A 3 14.74 2.49 5.59
N THR A 4 14.96 3.46 6.47
CA THR A 4 13.87 4.05 7.24
C THR A 4 12.98 4.85 6.30
N PHE A 5 11.75 4.38 6.10
CA PHE A 5 10.72 5.13 5.39
C PHE A 5 10.52 6.50 6.06
N ASN A 6 10.80 7.59 5.33
CA ASN A 6 10.58 8.94 5.84
C ASN A 6 9.13 9.36 5.56
N ARG A 7 8.29 9.22 6.60
CA ARG A 7 6.86 9.52 6.58
C ARG A 7 6.57 10.96 6.14
N GLU A 8 7.28 11.93 6.70
CA GLU A 8 7.03 13.36 6.46
C GLU A 8 7.38 13.74 5.02
N ALA A 9 8.55 13.35 4.55
CA ALA A 9 8.97 13.64 3.18
C ALA A 9 8.06 12.98 2.13
N PHE A 10 7.47 11.81 2.44
CA PHE A 10 6.50 11.19 1.55
C PHE A 10 5.15 11.91 1.57
N LYS A 11 4.66 12.28 2.75
CA LYS A 11 3.43 13.06 2.90
C LYS A 11 3.51 14.40 2.16
N GLU A 12 4.60 15.15 2.33
CA GLU A 12 4.80 16.42 1.63
C GLU A 12 4.78 16.25 0.10
N LYS A 13 5.35 15.16 -0.42
CA LYS A 13 5.29 14.84 -1.84
C LYS A 13 3.86 14.55 -2.31
N LEU A 14 3.08 13.83 -1.51
CA LEU A 14 1.68 13.57 -1.82
C LEU A 14 0.89 14.88 -1.89
N ASP A 15 1.04 15.75 -0.88
CA ASP A 15 0.35 17.04 -0.81
C ASP A 15 0.78 17.99 -1.94
N ALA A 16 2.06 17.96 -2.34
CA ALA A 16 2.58 18.81 -3.41
C ALA A 16 2.18 18.33 -4.82
N GLN A 17 1.95 17.03 -5.02
CA GLN A 17 1.74 16.43 -6.34
C GLN A 17 0.30 15.95 -6.58
N THR A 18 -0.54 15.88 -5.54
CA THR A 18 -1.88 15.31 -5.61
C THR A 18 -2.91 16.27 -5.05
N SER A 19 -3.89 16.63 -5.88
CA SER A 19 -5.10 17.30 -5.39
C SER A 19 -6.11 16.26 -4.92
N PHE A 20 -6.48 16.32 -3.64
CA PHE A 20 -7.45 15.40 -3.05
C PHE A 20 -8.90 15.94 -3.13
N PRO A 21 -9.93 15.07 -3.20
CA PRO A 21 -9.84 13.62 -3.21
C PRO A 21 -9.33 13.06 -4.55
N SER A 22 -8.51 12.02 -4.49
CA SER A 22 -7.89 11.43 -5.69
C SER A 22 -7.87 9.90 -5.62
N LEU A 23 -7.89 9.27 -6.80
CA LEU A 23 -7.73 7.83 -6.91
C LEU A 23 -6.25 7.47 -6.75
N TYR A 24 -5.90 6.89 -5.61
CA TYR A 24 -4.54 6.45 -5.30
C TYR A 24 -4.38 4.96 -5.57
N MET A 25 -3.23 4.55 -6.10
CA MET A 25 -2.89 3.16 -6.35
C MET A 25 -1.88 2.68 -5.31
N PHE A 26 -2.32 1.84 -4.40
CA PHE A 26 -1.45 1.12 -3.49
C PHE A 26 -0.90 -0.12 -4.17
N LYS A 27 0.39 -0.39 -3.96
CA LYS A 27 1.01 -1.63 -4.39
C LYS A 27 1.86 -2.21 -3.27
N PHE A 28 1.49 -3.41 -2.84
CA PHE A 28 2.19 -4.16 -1.82
C PHE A 28 2.68 -5.48 -2.39
N ILE A 29 3.80 -5.98 -1.87
CA ILE A 29 4.26 -7.35 -2.08
C ILE A 29 4.24 -8.03 -0.72
N VAL A 30 3.59 -9.19 -0.65
CA VAL A 30 3.50 -9.99 0.58
C VAL A 30 3.85 -11.45 0.29
N PRO A 31 4.32 -12.21 1.30
CA PRO A 31 4.44 -13.66 1.17
C PRO A 31 3.10 -14.27 0.75
N LYS A 32 3.14 -15.33 -0.07
CA LYS A 32 1.94 -16.03 -0.51
C LYS A 32 1.13 -16.52 0.70
N GLY A 33 -0.19 -16.29 0.69
CA GLY A 33 -1.12 -16.61 1.78
C GLY A 33 -1.49 -15.42 2.67
N ARG A 34 -0.82 -14.27 2.52
CA ARG A 34 -1.09 -13.04 3.30
C ARG A 34 -1.78 -11.93 2.52
N GLU A 35 -2.11 -12.16 1.25
CA GLU A 35 -2.80 -11.19 0.39
C GLU A 35 -4.13 -10.68 0.98
N GLN A 36 -4.82 -11.53 1.74
CA GLN A 36 -6.08 -11.18 2.40
C GLN A 36 -5.88 -10.18 3.56
N GLU A 37 -4.70 -10.12 4.18
CA GLU A 37 -4.41 -9.13 5.23
C GLU A 37 -4.34 -7.73 4.63
N VAL A 38 -3.72 -7.58 3.45
CA VAL A 38 -3.68 -6.32 2.70
C VAL A 38 -5.08 -5.96 2.18
N ALA A 39 -5.82 -6.94 1.67
CA ALA A 39 -7.19 -6.73 1.17
C ALA A 39 -8.13 -6.12 2.23
N LYS A 40 -7.99 -6.55 3.49
CA LYS A 40 -8.79 -6.05 4.62
C LYS A 40 -8.52 -4.59 4.97
N LEU A 41 -7.39 -4.01 4.55
CA LEU A 41 -7.12 -2.59 4.75
C LEU A 41 -8.02 -1.71 3.88
N LEU A 42 -8.48 -2.24 2.75
CA LEU A 42 -9.25 -1.51 1.73
C LEU A 42 -10.38 -2.40 1.15
N PRO A 43 -11.32 -2.88 1.99
CA PRO A 43 -12.21 -4.01 1.66
C PRO A 43 -13.23 -3.75 0.55
N ASN A 44 -13.57 -2.48 0.29
CA ASN A 44 -14.56 -2.09 -0.72
C ASN A 44 -13.96 -1.70 -2.07
N ASN A 45 -12.66 -1.93 -2.26
CA ASN A 45 -11.93 -1.53 -3.45
C ASN A 45 -11.58 -2.73 -4.32
N LYS A 46 -11.41 -2.50 -5.62
CA LYS A 46 -10.98 -3.56 -6.54
C LYS A 46 -9.52 -3.92 -6.26
N ILE A 47 -9.29 -5.22 -6.06
CA ILE A 47 -7.97 -5.79 -5.76
C ILE A 47 -7.48 -6.59 -6.97
N GLU A 48 -6.24 -6.35 -7.37
CA GLU A 48 -5.55 -7.12 -8.39
C GLU A 48 -4.39 -7.87 -7.75
N LEU A 49 -4.44 -9.21 -7.82
CA LEU A 49 -3.41 -10.09 -7.30
C LEU A 49 -2.55 -10.63 -8.44
N LYS A 50 -1.24 -10.61 -8.26
CA LYS A 50 -0.29 -11.19 -9.20
C LYS A 50 0.78 -11.98 -8.47
N GLU A 51 0.81 -13.28 -8.70
CA GLU A 51 1.86 -14.14 -8.15
C GLU A 51 3.23 -13.78 -8.76
N SER A 52 4.28 -13.91 -7.94
CA SER A 52 5.66 -13.73 -8.39
C SER A 52 6.10 -14.92 -9.26
N SER A 53 7.14 -14.75 -10.08
CA SER A 53 7.65 -15.80 -10.96
C SER A 53 8.10 -17.08 -10.23
N LYS A 54 8.43 -16.97 -8.93
CA LYS A 54 8.84 -18.11 -8.08
C LYS A 54 7.69 -18.63 -7.20
N GLY A 55 6.51 -18.00 -7.23
CA GLY A 55 5.34 -18.40 -6.43
C GLY A 55 5.45 -18.13 -4.92
N THR A 56 6.52 -17.50 -4.45
CA THR A 56 6.76 -17.25 -3.02
C THR A 56 6.12 -15.95 -2.50
N TYR A 57 5.80 -15.04 -3.42
CA TYR A 57 5.23 -13.73 -3.10
C TYR A 57 4.04 -13.44 -4.01
N VAL A 58 3.14 -12.60 -3.52
CA VAL A 58 2.01 -12.06 -4.28
C VAL A 58 2.09 -10.54 -4.24
N SER A 59 2.00 -9.92 -5.40
CA SER A 59 1.77 -8.49 -5.52
C SER A 59 0.28 -8.22 -5.39
N VAL A 60 -0.08 -7.32 -4.49
CA VAL A 60 -1.45 -6.85 -4.25
C VAL A 60 -1.53 -5.39 -4.69
N THR A 61 -2.31 -5.12 -5.73
CA THR A 61 -2.56 -3.75 -6.20
C THR A 61 -4.00 -3.37 -5.87
N ILE A 62 -4.19 -2.22 -5.23
CA ILE A 62 -5.51 -1.72 -4.84
C ILE A 62 -5.62 -0.26 -5.25
N LYS A 63 -6.68 0.10 -5.98
CA LYS A 63 -7.00 1.49 -6.30
C LYS A 63 -8.14 1.95 -5.41
N ALA A 64 -7.93 3.00 -4.63
CA ALA A 64 -8.91 3.52 -3.69
C ALA A 64 -8.99 5.05 -3.79
N MET A 65 -10.20 5.60 -3.65
CA MET A 65 -10.39 7.04 -3.52
C MET A 65 -9.93 7.48 -2.13
N MET A 66 -8.95 8.38 -2.10
CA MET A 66 -8.35 8.88 -0.87
C MET A 66 -8.72 10.35 -0.68
N SER A 67 -9.10 10.71 0.54
CA SER A 67 -9.50 12.07 0.91
C SER A 67 -8.33 13.00 1.23
N SER A 68 -7.17 12.45 1.59
CA SER A 68 -5.98 13.20 1.95
C SER A 68 -4.72 12.32 1.89
N SER A 69 -3.56 12.98 1.93
CA SER A 69 -2.27 12.31 2.12
C SER A 69 -2.23 11.54 3.45
N GLU A 70 -2.82 12.09 4.52
CA GLU A 70 -2.87 11.43 5.84
C GLU A 70 -3.58 10.07 5.77
N SER A 71 -4.72 9.99 5.07
CA SER A 71 -5.42 8.72 4.87
C SER A 71 -4.57 7.72 4.08
N ILE A 72 -3.72 8.15 3.16
CA ILE A 72 -2.74 7.27 2.48
C ILE A 72 -1.68 6.77 3.48
N MET A 73 -1.17 7.66 4.34
CA MET A 73 -0.18 7.32 5.35
C MET A 73 -0.70 6.26 6.34
N GLU A 74 -1.94 6.38 6.79
CA GLU A 74 -2.58 5.42 7.70
C GLU A 74 -2.67 4.01 7.10
N ILE A 75 -2.92 3.91 5.78
CA ILE A 75 -2.92 2.61 5.08
C ILE A 75 -1.51 2.03 5.03
N TYR A 76 -0.48 2.83 4.70
CA TYR A 76 0.90 2.34 4.71
C TYR A 76 1.37 1.92 6.11
N GLU A 77 0.98 2.64 7.15
CA GLU A 77 1.28 2.29 8.54
C GLU A 77 0.59 0.99 8.95
N SER A 78 -0.69 0.83 8.59
CA SER A 78 -1.44 -0.41 8.86
C SER A 78 -0.84 -1.59 8.09
N ALA A 79 -0.47 -1.39 6.83
CA ALA A 79 0.19 -2.39 6.02
C ALA A 79 1.53 -2.82 6.62
N SER A 80 2.32 -1.88 7.17
CA SER A 80 3.65 -2.16 7.74
C SER A 80 3.65 -3.17 8.90
N LYS A 81 2.49 -3.40 9.51
CA LYS A 81 2.28 -4.41 10.56
C LYS A 81 2.15 -5.84 10.01
N ILE A 82 1.90 -5.99 8.71
CA ILE A 82 1.84 -7.29 8.03
C ILE A 82 3.27 -7.81 7.86
N GLU A 83 3.58 -8.93 8.48
CA GLU A 83 4.93 -9.49 8.42
C GLU A 83 5.31 -9.90 6.99
N GLY A 84 6.53 -9.50 6.58
CA GLY A 84 7.05 -9.73 5.25
C GLY A 84 6.50 -8.80 4.17
N VAL A 85 5.68 -7.81 4.52
CA VAL A 85 5.16 -6.82 3.57
C VAL A 85 6.28 -5.93 3.02
N ILE A 86 6.16 -5.59 1.75
CA ILE A 86 6.97 -4.59 1.07
C ILE A 86 6.01 -3.62 0.38
N ALA A 87 6.09 -2.35 0.74
CA ALA A 87 5.38 -1.25 0.08
C ALA A 87 6.18 -0.76 -1.13
N LEU A 88 5.50 -0.52 -2.27
CA LEU A 88 6.06 0.05 -3.49
C LEU A 88 5.53 1.45 -3.79
#